data_AF-A0A956QKM1-F1
#
_entry.id   AF-A0A956QKM1-F1
#
_cell.length_a   1.000
_cell.length_b   1.000
_cell.length_c   1.000
_cell.angle_alpha   90.00
_cell.angle_beta   90.00
_cell.angle_gamma   90.00
#
_symmetry.space_group_name_H-M   'P 1'
#
loop_
_entity.id
_entity.type
_entity.pdbx_description
1 polymer ?
#
loop_
_entity_poly.entity_id
_entity_poly.type
_entity_poly.pdbx_seq_one_letter_code
_entity_poly.pdbx_strand_id
1 'polypeptide(L)'
;MASVLAVATLMLCLGFTVVAVAFSHLGLGNRVEHQARARNAAESALAQAIEQLILAQQEGQPVPPRLELSQGKATALLAFDPEQAEQAQLPVCTDNLANDNAVEGAGGCVVPAHAAHLVAEGRSGGARVLMECIVGIPRYPYGIASNGRLVSRGNLVVGAVNSLEQSLDEEEFSEADIVANADGPEAMVLDGPALVTGNLRSAGGVTLSDQVVVRGEVRSHGAKLAIPRLEVGEFDPLAQGKSNVRELGDAWVESPVLGGYVRREGDLTVRGDAHLDGAVLFVDGDLDIRGGLEGRGAIFVTGSTRIVGSANLRTDNAAALVSAGDVTLIGEGQDQSFFQGLIYTEGSLTASNIRLVGVFLAAGEQTQATIGVENVGLIELSDYADLNLSGDGKMALHFDSATGEFRGVEPKGELAALPAGVLRLEVRRTADQYTVSDPASGFRLAAADPAAAADALQAILRLEVPGFESLQRGDGQQVATLVRTHLDSNAAAPGQLDFRLNLNEFLPFSERARVLLWREMS
;
A
#
# COMPACT_ATOMS: atom_id res chain seq x y z
N MET A 1 -7.08 91.41 20.51
CA MET A 1 -6.89 90.74 19.21
C MET A 1 -5.89 89.59 19.27
N ALA A 2 -4.71 89.75 19.87
CA ALA A 2 -3.70 88.68 19.96
C ALA A 2 -4.19 87.39 20.66
N SER A 3 -4.98 87.50 21.73
CA SER A 3 -5.55 86.35 22.44
C SER A 3 -6.58 85.56 21.62
N VAL A 4 -7.44 86.26 20.88
CA VAL A 4 -8.44 85.64 20.00
C VAL A 4 -7.77 84.91 18.84
N LEU A 5 -6.71 85.50 18.27
CA LEU A 5 -5.91 84.88 17.23
C LEU A 5 -5.22 83.60 17.74
N ALA A 6 -4.61 83.65 18.93
CA ALA A 6 -3.94 82.50 19.53
C ALA A 6 -4.91 81.33 19.82
N VAL A 7 -6.10 81.62 20.35
CA VAL A 7 -7.13 80.60 20.59
C VAL A 7 -7.64 80.02 19.27
N ALA A 8 -7.84 80.85 18.24
CA ALA A 8 -8.25 80.39 16.92
C ALA A 8 -7.18 79.50 16.27
N THR A 9 -5.90 79.87 16.33
CA THR A 9 -4.79 79.05 15.82
C THR A 9 -4.68 77.72 16.57
N LEU A 10 -4.83 77.72 17.90
CA LEU A 10 -4.80 76.50 18.71
C LEU A 10 -5.94 75.54 18.34
N MET A 11 -7.17 76.06 18.22
CA MET A 11 -8.35 75.30 17.79
C MET A 11 -8.17 74.69 16.39
N LEU A 12 -7.54 75.45 15.48
CA LEU A 12 -7.31 75.01 14.10
C LEU A 12 -6.23 73.92 14.02
N CYS A 13 -5.16 74.05 14.79
CA CYS A 13 -4.15 72.98 14.97
C CYS A 13 -4.75 71.72 15.61
N LEU A 14 -5.64 71.88 16.59
CA LEU A 14 -6.33 70.76 17.23
C LEU A 14 -7.30 70.06 16.27
N GLY A 15 -8.02 70.83 15.45
CA GLY A 15 -8.86 70.31 14.38
C GLY A 15 -8.04 69.50 13.36
N PHE A 16 -6.90 70.02 12.89
CA PHE A 16 -6.04 69.31 11.95
C PHE A 16 -5.42 68.04 12.54
N THR A 17 -5.03 68.05 13.81
CA THR A 17 -4.48 66.85 14.46
C THR A 17 -5.52 65.75 14.63
N VAL A 18 -6.77 66.09 15.01
CA VAL A 18 -7.87 65.11 15.08
C VAL A 18 -8.17 64.50 13.69
N VAL A 19 -8.21 65.34 12.65
CA VAL A 19 -8.42 64.87 11.27
C VAL A 19 -7.26 63.98 10.81
N ALA A 20 -6.02 64.35 11.08
CA ALA A 20 -4.83 63.55 10.74
C ALA A 20 -4.81 62.20 11.46
N VAL A 21 -5.17 62.18 12.75
CA VAL A 21 -5.29 60.95 13.54
C VAL A 21 -6.42 60.06 13.00
N ALA A 22 -7.57 60.63 12.64
CA ALA A 22 -8.68 59.89 12.03
C ALA A 22 -8.28 59.25 10.69
N PHE A 23 -7.59 59.98 9.81
CA PHE A 23 -7.07 59.42 8.56
C PHE A 23 -6.01 58.34 8.79
N SER A 24 -5.14 58.52 9.79
CA SER A 24 -4.15 57.50 10.18
C SER A 24 -4.83 56.23 10.69
N HIS A 25 -5.85 56.35 11.55
CA HIS A 25 -6.63 55.22 12.04
C HIS A 25 -7.40 54.50 10.92
N LEU A 26 -8.01 55.23 9.99
CA LEU A 26 -8.67 54.64 8.83
C LEU A 26 -7.68 53.91 7.91
N GLY A 27 -6.49 54.50 7.70
CA GLY A 27 -5.42 53.88 6.92
C GLY A 27 -4.89 52.60 7.56
N LEU A 28 -4.68 52.60 8.88
CA LEU A 28 -4.29 51.41 9.64
C LEU A 28 -5.40 50.35 9.62
N GLY A 29 -6.64 50.74 9.85
CA GLY A 29 -7.80 49.85 9.83
C GLY A 29 -7.96 49.14 8.48
N ASN A 30 -7.90 49.89 7.37
CA ASN A 30 -7.96 49.33 6.03
C ASN A 30 -6.78 48.39 5.75
N ARG A 31 -5.56 48.72 6.17
CA ARG A 31 -4.40 47.83 5.99
C ARG A 31 -4.56 46.52 6.73
N VAL A 32 -4.98 46.57 8.00
CA VAL A 32 -5.23 45.38 8.81
C VAL A 32 -6.35 44.53 8.19
N GLU A 33 -7.42 45.16 7.73
CA GLU A 33 -8.51 44.46 7.04
C GLU A 33 -8.04 43.79 5.73
N HIS A 34 -7.27 44.51 4.91
CA HIS A 34 -6.71 43.98 3.68
C HIS A 34 -5.73 42.84 3.92
N GLN A 35 -4.88 42.93 4.96
CA GLN A 35 -3.99 41.83 5.36
C GLN A 35 -4.78 40.61 5.84
N ALA A 36 -5.79 40.78 6.68
CA ALA A 36 -6.63 39.68 7.13
C ALA A 36 -7.36 39.00 5.97
N ARG A 37 -7.90 39.76 5.01
CA ARG A 37 -8.54 39.20 3.80
C ARG A 37 -7.55 38.48 2.89
N ALA A 38 -6.35 39.03 2.69
CA ALA A 38 -5.28 38.39 1.93
C ALA A 38 -4.90 37.05 2.59
N ARG A 39 -4.67 37.04 3.91
CA ARG A 39 -4.38 35.83 4.66
C ARG A 39 -5.47 34.76 4.54
N ASN A 40 -6.73 35.12 4.75
CA ASN A 40 -7.84 34.17 4.64
C ASN A 40 -7.95 33.58 3.22
N ALA A 41 -7.66 34.37 2.19
CA ALA A 41 -7.62 33.89 0.81
C ALA A 41 -6.46 32.90 0.59
N ALA A 42 -5.27 33.20 1.11
CA ALA A 42 -4.11 32.30 1.05
C ALA A 42 -4.39 30.97 1.77
N GLU A 43 -4.95 31.02 2.98
CA GLU A 43 -5.34 29.83 3.76
C GLU A 43 -6.40 29.00 3.03
N SER A 44 -7.35 29.64 2.34
CA SER A 44 -8.34 28.94 1.51
C SER A 44 -7.71 28.25 0.30
N ALA A 45 -6.72 28.89 -0.34
CA ALA A 45 -5.99 28.28 -1.45
C ALA A 45 -5.15 27.09 -1.00
N LEU A 46 -4.51 27.16 0.17
CA LEU A 46 -3.82 26.02 0.75
C LEU A 46 -4.79 24.86 1.04
N ALA A 47 -5.94 25.13 1.66
CA ALA A 47 -6.93 24.10 1.95
C ALA A 47 -7.42 23.38 0.67
N GLN A 48 -7.71 24.14 -0.39
CA GLN A 48 -8.14 23.58 -1.67
C GLN A 48 -7.00 22.86 -2.41
N ALA A 49 -5.76 23.32 -2.29
CA ALA A 49 -4.59 22.63 -2.84
C ALA A 49 -4.36 21.27 -2.16
N ILE A 50 -4.53 21.21 -0.83
CA ILE A 50 -4.45 19.95 -0.07
C ILE A 50 -5.51 18.97 -0.57
N GLU A 51 -6.76 19.43 -0.74
CA GLU A 51 -7.84 18.60 -1.29
C GLU A 51 -7.49 18.07 -2.69
N GLN A 52 -7.00 18.94 -3.58
CA GLN A 52 -6.61 18.55 -4.94
C GLN A 52 -5.43 17.57 -4.97
N LEU A 53 -4.42 17.74 -4.11
CA LEU A 53 -3.30 16.79 -3.99
C LEU A 53 -3.79 15.40 -3.57
N ILE A 54 -4.73 15.35 -2.64
CA ILE A 54 -5.26 14.10 -2.11
C ILE A 54 -6.16 13.40 -3.12
N LEU A 55 -6.94 14.16 -3.91
CA LEU A 55 -7.73 13.62 -5.02
C LEU A 55 -6.83 13.14 -6.17
N ALA A 56 -5.80 13.91 -6.52
CA ALA A 56 -4.81 13.54 -7.53
C ALA A 56 -4.12 12.20 -7.20
N GLN A 57 -3.76 11.99 -5.94
CA GLN A 57 -3.20 10.71 -5.47
C GLN A 57 -4.17 9.53 -5.59
N GLN A 58 -5.46 9.73 -5.32
CA GLN A 58 -6.49 8.68 -5.43
C GLN A 58 -6.80 8.31 -6.87
N GLU A 59 -7.01 9.30 -7.72
CA GLU A 59 -7.44 9.09 -9.10
C GLU A 59 -6.27 8.84 -10.06
N GLY A 60 -5.03 8.86 -9.55
CA GLY A 60 -3.81 8.83 -10.37
C GLY A 60 -3.73 10.02 -11.34
N GLN A 61 -4.43 11.11 -11.04
CA GLN A 61 -4.48 12.30 -11.87
C GLN A 61 -3.33 13.25 -11.55
N PRO A 62 -2.82 13.99 -12.55
CA PRO A 62 -1.81 15.00 -12.29
C PRO A 62 -2.40 16.14 -11.46
N VAL A 63 -1.66 16.59 -10.45
CA VAL A 63 -1.99 17.79 -9.69
C VAL A 63 -2.04 18.98 -10.66
N PRO A 64 -3.08 19.83 -10.60
CA PRO A 64 -3.16 20.97 -11.49
C PRO A 64 -1.94 21.88 -11.33
N PRO A 65 -1.35 22.38 -12.42
CA PRO A 65 -0.08 23.09 -12.38
C PRO A 65 -0.16 24.44 -11.64
N ARG A 66 -1.37 24.99 -11.53
CA ARG A 66 -1.68 26.24 -10.84
C ARG A 66 -3.10 26.22 -10.31
N LEU A 67 -3.29 26.82 -9.14
CA LEU A 67 -4.59 27.09 -8.55
C LEU A 67 -4.74 28.60 -8.35
N GLU A 68 -5.88 29.13 -8.78
CA GLU A 68 -6.26 30.52 -8.56
C GLU A 68 -7.67 30.58 -7.98
N LEU A 69 -7.80 31.27 -6.84
CA LEU A 69 -9.07 31.46 -6.15
C LEU A 69 -9.41 32.92 -6.02
N SER A 70 -10.69 33.23 -6.17
CA SER A 70 -11.23 34.59 -5.96
C SER A 70 -12.32 34.53 -4.90
N GLN A 71 -12.08 35.17 -3.76
CA GLN A 71 -13.06 35.32 -2.68
C GLN A 71 -13.42 36.80 -2.51
N GLY A 72 -14.46 37.23 -3.22
CA GLY A 72 -14.92 38.62 -3.20
C GLY A 72 -13.88 39.59 -3.76
N LYS A 73 -13.20 40.35 -2.88
CA LYS A 73 -12.15 41.33 -3.23
C LYS A 73 -10.74 40.83 -2.92
N ALA A 74 -10.58 39.55 -2.59
CA ALA A 74 -9.29 38.93 -2.39
C ALA A 74 -9.08 37.84 -3.44
N THR A 75 -7.85 37.70 -3.92
CA THR A 75 -7.43 36.61 -4.79
C THR A 75 -6.33 35.82 -4.11
N ALA A 76 -6.21 34.54 -4.41
CA ALA A 76 -5.12 33.70 -3.94
C ALA A 76 -4.59 32.82 -5.07
N LEU A 77 -3.28 32.56 -5.04
CA LEU A 77 -2.54 31.89 -6.09
C LEU A 77 -1.54 30.91 -5.49
N LEU A 78 -1.43 29.70 -6.04
CA LEU A 78 -0.25 28.83 -5.91
C LEU A 78 0.06 28.14 -7.23
N ALA A 79 1.29 27.66 -7.39
CA ALA A 79 1.73 26.91 -8.57
C ALA A 79 2.70 25.78 -8.20
N PHE A 80 2.46 24.61 -8.79
CA PHE A 80 3.38 23.47 -8.77
C PHE A 80 4.33 23.49 -9.97
N ASP A 81 3.89 24.09 -11.08
CA ASP A 81 4.71 24.24 -12.28
C ASP A 81 5.71 25.40 -12.13
N PRO A 82 7.03 25.16 -12.33
CA PRO A 82 8.06 26.19 -12.18
C PRO A 82 7.87 27.39 -13.11
N GLU A 83 7.46 27.19 -14.36
CA GLU A 83 7.30 28.28 -15.33
C GLU A 83 6.13 29.19 -14.92
N GLN A 84 5.02 28.62 -14.49
CA GLN A 84 3.86 29.38 -14.03
C GLN A 84 4.11 30.10 -12.70
N ALA A 85 4.86 29.48 -11.80
CA ALA A 85 5.31 30.11 -10.56
C ALA A 85 6.20 31.33 -10.86
N GLU A 86 7.16 31.21 -11.78
CA GLU A 86 8.04 32.32 -12.19
C GLU A 86 7.24 33.48 -12.82
N GLN A 87 6.31 33.18 -13.73
CA GLN A 87 5.43 34.19 -14.34
C GLN A 87 4.58 34.95 -13.32
N ALA A 88 4.13 34.26 -12.26
CA ALA A 88 3.33 34.85 -11.19
C ALA A 88 4.17 35.52 -10.08
N GLN A 89 5.50 35.39 -10.14
CA GLN A 89 6.46 35.77 -9.09
C GLN A 89 6.17 35.08 -7.75
N LEU A 90 5.84 33.79 -7.81
CA LEU A 90 5.52 32.94 -6.67
C LEU A 90 6.63 31.92 -6.40
N PRO A 91 6.85 31.53 -5.14
CA PRO A 91 7.63 30.32 -4.84
C PRO A 91 6.93 29.08 -5.39
N VAL A 92 7.70 28.14 -5.95
CA VAL A 92 7.18 26.88 -6.51
C VAL A 92 6.80 25.94 -5.37
N CYS A 93 5.61 25.33 -5.46
CA CYS A 93 5.24 24.23 -4.58
C CYS A 93 6.02 22.97 -4.94
N THR A 94 6.31 22.13 -3.95
CA THR A 94 7.12 20.92 -4.14
C THR A 94 6.28 19.70 -3.77
N ASP A 95 6.02 18.83 -4.73
CA ASP A 95 5.40 17.54 -4.49
C ASP A 95 6.48 16.48 -4.24
N ASN A 96 6.54 15.97 -3.02
CA ASN A 96 7.45 14.89 -2.61
C ASN A 96 6.67 13.67 -2.08
N LEU A 97 5.41 13.50 -2.50
CA LEU A 97 4.54 12.44 -1.99
C LEU A 97 5.00 11.04 -2.44
N ALA A 98 5.57 10.94 -3.63
CA ALA A 98 6.00 9.67 -4.23
C ALA A 98 7.44 9.26 -3.90
N ASN A 99 8.23 10.12 -3.24
CA ASN A 99 9.65 9.83 -2.97
C ASN A 99 9.87 9.43 -1.51
N ASP A 100 10.78 8.47 -1.30
CA ASP A 100 11.18 7.98 0.03
C ASP A 100 12.27 8.84 0.69
N ASN A 101 12.79 9.85 -0.02
CA ASN A 101 13.83 10.74 0.48
C ASN A 101 13.30 12.16 0.66
N ALA A 102 13.87 12.89 1.62
CA ALA A 102 13.58 14.31 1.78
C ALA A 102 14.16 15.12 0.61
N VAL A 103 13.43 16.15 0.18
CA VAL A 103 13.84 17.06 -0.91
C VAL A 103 13.82 18.50 -0.43
N GLU A 104 14.54 19.37 -1.14
CA GLU A 104 14.52 20.81 -0.87
C GLU A 104 13.32 21.45 -1.58
N GLY A 105 12.51 22.16 -0.80
CA GLY A 105 11.39 22.95 -1.29
C GLY A 105 11.70 24.46 -1.33
N ALA A 106 10.67 25.25 -1.64
CA ALA A 106 10.79 26.71 -1.68
C ALA A 106 11.43 27.30 -0.40
N GLY A 107 12.30 28.30 -0.59
CA GLY A 107 12.95 29.01 0.52
C GLY A 107 13.96 28.18 1.32
N GLY A 108 14.44 27.06 0.77
CA GLY A 108 15.37 26.14 1.47
C GLY A 108 14.68 25.29 2.53
N CYS A 109 13.35 25.19 2.48
CA CYS A 109 12.60 24.35 3.41
C CYS A 109 12.83 22.87 3.09
N VAL A 110 13.17 22.06 4.10
CA VAL A 110 13.28 20.61 3.92
C VAL A 110 11.87 20.00 3.89
N VAL A 111 11.53 19.34 2.79
CA VAL A 111 10.28 18.62 2.61
C VAL A 111 10.55 17.15 2.91
N PRO A 112 9.96 16.57 3.97
CA PRO A 112 10.14 15.15 4.29
C PRO A 112 9.70 14.22 3.16
N ALA A 113 10.13 12.96 3.21
CA ALA A 113 9.57 11.90 2.38
C ALA A 113 8.05 11.81 2.57
N HIS A 114 7.32 11.46 1.50
CA HIS A 114 5.86 11.36 1.49
C HIS A 114 5.11 12.62 1.96
N ALA A 115 5.66 13.79 1.63
CA ALA A 115 5.06 15.08 1.96
C ALA A 115 5.02 16.01 0.74
N ALA A 116 4.14 17.01 0.77
CA ALA A 116 4.13 18.10 -0.19
C ALA A 116 4.30 19.43 0.54
N HIS A 117 5.10 20.31 -0.04
CA HIS A 117 5.26 21.69 0.41
C HIS A 117 4.46 22.63 -0.49
N LEU A 118 3.52 23.32 0.11
CA LEU A 118 2.58 24.22 -0.53
C LEU A 118 2.86 25.65 -0.10
N VAL A 119 2.93 26.55 -1.07
CA VAL A 119 3.10 27.98 -0.83
C VAL A 119 2.02 28.74 -1.59
N ALA A 120 1.16 29.46 -0.86
CA ALA A 120 0.08 30.25 -1.43
C ALA A 120 0.25 31.74 -1.13
N GLU A 121 0.06 32.59 -2.14
CA GLU A 121 -0.01 34.04 -1.97
C GLU A 121 -1.46 34.50 -2.00
N GLY A 122 -1.89 35.22 -0.97
CA GLY A 122 -3.15 35.94 -0.94
C GLY A 122 -2.94 37.43 -1.19
N ARG A 123 -3.83 38.05 -1.97
CA ARG A 123 -3.79 39.46 -2.37
C ARG A 123 -5.13 40.13 -2.07
N SER A 124 -5.13 41.26 -1.35
CA SER A 124 -6.32 42.10 -1.20
C SER A 124 -5.94 43.56 -0.96
N GLY A 125 -6.52 44.49 -1.72
CA GLY A 125 -6.33 45.94 -1.50
C GLY A 125 -4.87 46.42 -1.44
N GLY A 126 -3.97 45.75 -2.15
CA GLY A 126 -2.53 46.03 -2.14
C GLY A 126 -1.72 45.30 -1.06
N ALA A 127 -2.38 44.64 -0.09
CA ALA A 127 -1.72 43.72 0.82
C ALA A 127 -1.42 42.39 0.11
N ARG A 128 -0.25 41.82 0.42
CA ARG A 128 0.19 40.49 -0.01
C ARG A 128 0.60 39.71 1.23
N VAL A 129 0.15 38.46 1.33
CA VAL A 129 0.47 37.54 2.43
C VAL A 129 0.86 36.21 1.80
N LEU A 130 2.03 35.69 2.17
CA LEU A 130 2.51 34.37 1.76
C LEU A 130 2.32 33.40 2.92
N MET A 131 1.61 32.31 2.67
CA MET A 131 1.41 31.22 3.62
C MET A 131 2.10 29.98 3.08
N GLU A 132 2.80 29.25 3.95
CA GLU A 132 3.37 27.95 3.64
C GLU A 132 2.72 26.85 4.50
N CYS A 133 2.58 25.69 3.90
CA CYS A 133 2.09 24.48 4.53
C CYS A 133 2.91 23.29 4.06
N ILE A 134 3.34 22.43 4.99
CA ILE A 134 3.84 21.10 4.65
C ILE A 134 2.78 20.10 5.06
N VAL A 135 2.27 19.34 4.10
CA VAL A 135 1.30 18.28 4.32
C VAL A 135 1.98 16.93 4.07
N GLY A 136 2.02 16.08 5.09
CA GLY A 136 2.45 14.69 4.95
C GLY A 136 1.23 13.80 4.71
N ILE A 137 1.36 12.84 3.80
CA ILE A 137 0.42 11.72 3.68
C ILE A 137 1.17 10.50 4.25
N PRO A 138 1.15 10.30 5.59
CA PRO A 138 1.88 9.20 6.17
C PRO A 138 1.34 7.87 5.65
N ARG A 139 2.23 6.90 5.49
CA ARG A 139 1.83 5.51 5.26
C ARG A 139 1.00 5.02 6.45
N TYR A 140 0.20 3.97 6.22
CA TYR A 140 -0.66 3.43 7.26
C TYR A 140 0.18 3.10 8.51
N PRO A 141 -0.05 3.75 9.66
CA PRO A 141 0.97 3.86 10.71
C PRO A 141 0.96 2.70 11.71
N TYR A 142 0.13 1.68 11.49
CA TYR A 142 -0.07 0.59 12.44
C TYR A 142 0.29 -0.73 11.78
N GLY A 143 1.17 -1.51 12.43
CA GLY A 143 1.48 -2.87 11.98
C GLY A 143 0.31 -3.81 12.19
N ILE A 144 -0.48 -3.57 13.25
CA ILE A 144 -1.69 -4.32 13.55
C ILE A 144 -2.79 -3.41 14.09
N ALA A 145 -3.98 -3.53 13.49
CA ALA A 145 -5.15 -2.78 13.93
C ALA A 145 -6.43 -3.64 13.89
N SER A 146 -7.22 -3.55 14.97
CA SER A 146 -8.46 -4.30 15.12
C SER A 146 -9.61 -3.38 15.54
N ASN A 147 -10.77 -3.53 14.88
CA ASN A 147 -11.99 -2.88 15.33
C ASN A 147 -12.58 -3.53 16.60
N GLY A 148 -12.23 -4.79 16.83
CA GLY A 148 -12.60 -5.57 17.99
C GLY A 148 -11.47 -5.74 19.00
N ARG A 149 -11.51 -6.89 19.68
CA ARG A 149 -10.56 -7.27 20.72
C ARG A 149 -9.26 -7.79 20.11
N LEU A 150 -8.13 -7.44 20.70
CA LEU A 150 -6.83 -8.04 20.37
C LEU A 150 -6.33 -8.91 21.54
N VAL A 151 -6.01 -10.16 21.26
CA VAL A 151 -5.49 -11.13 22.23
C VAL A 151 -4.23 -11.78 21.68
N SER A 152 -3.15 -11.70 22.45
CA SER A 152 -1.93 -12.45 22.20
C SER A 152 -1.69 -13.48 23.28
N ARG A 153 -1.27 -14.68 22.88
CA ARG A 153 -0.84 -15.77 23.75
C ARG A 153 0.54 -16.28 23.35
N GLY A 154 1.39 -16.52 24.34
CA GLY A 154 2.73 -17.04 24.09
C GLY A 154 3.67 -15.96 23.56
N ASN A 155 4.64 -16.33 22.71
CA ASN A 155 5.67 -15.38 22.27
C ASN A 155 5.12 -14.41 21.20
N LEU A 156 5.14 -13.11 21.48
CA LEU A 156 4.78 -12.06 20.51
C LEU A 156 5.92 -11.07 20.33
N VAL A 157 6.29 -10.81 19.08
CA VAL A 157 7.20 -9.71 18.75
C VAL A 157 6.49 -8.78 17.79
N VAL A 158 6.50 -7.47 18.05
CA VAL A 158 5.94 -6.44 17.18
C VAL A 158 6.98 -5.34 16.99
N GLY A 159 7.51 -5.25 15.77
CA GLY A 159 8.51 -4.25 15.39
C GLY A 159 8.33 -3.80 13.95
N ALA A 160 9.01 -2.73 13.55
CA ALA A 160 9.00 -2.24 12.18
C ALA A 160 10.39 -2.36 11.55
N VAL A 161 10.43 -2.51 10.23
CA VAL A 161 11.65 -2.40 9.41
C VAL A 161 11.37 -1.48 8.23
N ASN A 162 12.41 -0.83 7.69
CA ASN A 162 12.25 0.06 6.54
C ASN A 162 12.34 -0.68 5.20
N SER A 163 12.93 -1.88 5.20
CA SER A 163 13.02 -2.74 4.02
C SER A 163 13.25 -4.19 4.44
N LEU A 164 12.99 -5.12 3.53
CA LEU A 164 13.25 -6.56 3.74
C LEU A 164 14.74 -6.91 3.78
N GLU A 165 15.61 -5.99 3.34
CA GLU A 165 17.07 -6.16 3.36
C GLU A 165 17.66 -5.84 4.74
N GLN A 166 16.89 -5.17 5.60
CA GLN A 166 17.26 -4.88 6.98
C GLN A 166 17.32 -6.16 7.81
N SER A 167 18.20 -6.21 8.82
CA SER A 167 18.24 -7.33 9.76
C SER A 167 16.89 -7.52 10.44
N LEU A 168 16.50 -8.79 10.63
CA LEU A 168 15.31 -9.15 11.43
C LEU A 168 15.64 -9.29 12.93
N ASP A 169 16.76 -8.69 13.36
CA ASP A 169 17.17 -8.66 14.76
C ASP A 169 16.30 -7.67 15.55
N GLU A 170 15.71 -8.14 16.65
CA GLU A 170 14.74 -7.40 17.46
C GLU A 170 15.30 -6.10 18.10
N GLU A 171 16.61 -5.97 18.18
CA GLU A 171 17.29 -4.76 18.66
C GLU A 171 17.30 -3.64 17.62
N GLU A 172 17.24 -3.98 16.32
CA GLU A 172 17.29 -3.03 15.20
C GLU A 172 15.92 -2.57 14.71
N PHE A 173 14.84 -3.15 15.27
CA PHE A 173 13.47 -2.79 14.91
C PHE A 173 13.16 -1.33 15.27
N SER A 174 12.56 -0.63 14.31
CA SER A 174 11.90 0.65 14.53
C SER A 174 10.53 0.45 15.20
N GLU A 175 9.87 1.55 15.54
CA GLU A 175 8.60 1.58 16.26
C GLU A 175 7.45 1.03 15.39
N ALA A 176 6.75 0.00 15.89
CA ALA A 176 5.50 -0.48 15.33
C ALA A 176 4.38 -0.38 16.36
N ASP A 177 3.31 0.33 16.00
CA ASP A 177 2.17 0.60 16.88
C ASP A 177 1.08 -0.48 16.73
N ILE A 178 0.38 -0.76 17.84
CA ILE A 178 -0.77 -1.69 17.91
C ILE A 178 -2.04 -0.93 18.32
N VAL A 179 -3.15 -1.22 17.62
CA VAL A 179 -4.46 -0.62 17.88
C VAL A 179 -5.55 -1.66 18.11
N ALA A 180 -6.37 -1.45 19.14
CA ALA A 180 -7.62 -2.19 19.37
C ALA A 180 -8.78 -1.27 19.76
N ASN A 181 -9.84 -1.21 18.94
CA ASN A 181 -10.99 -0.32 19.17
C ASN A 181 -12.09 -0.93 20.07
N ALA A 182 -11.96 -2.18 20.54
CA ALA A 182 -12.87 -2.70 21.56
C ALA A 182 -12.89 -1.79 22.81
N ASP A 183 -14.07 -1.64 23.43
CA ASP A 183 -14.30 -0.74 24.58
C ASP A 183 -14.45 -1.48 25.92
N GLY A 184 -14.35 -2.82 25.91
CA GLY A 184 -14.37 -3.65 27.11
C GLY A 184 -13.11 -3.53 27.99
N PRO A 185 -13.15 -4.06 29.23
CA PRO A 185 -12.02 -4.02 30.17
C PRO A 185 -10.81 -4.84 29.69
N GLU A 186 -11.04 -5.82 28.83
CA GLU A 186 -10.00 -6.66 28.23
C GLU A 186 -9.95 -6.47 26.71
N ALA A 187 -10.07 -5.22 26.25
CA ALA A 187 -10.03 -4.87 24.84
C ALA A 187 -8.70 -5.24 24.17
N MET A 188 -7.60 -5.16 24.91
CA MET A 188 -6.28 -5.63 24.50
C MET A 188 -5.67 -6.49 25.62
N VAL A 189 -5.30 -7.73 25.31
CA VAL A 189 -4.65 -8.65 26.26
C VAL A 189 -3.39 -9.24 25.64
N LEU A 190 -2.24 -8.97 26.26
CA LEU A 190 -0.96 -9.57 25.89
C LEU A 190 -0.52 -10.51 27.02
N ASP A 191 -0.69 -11.82 26.81
CA ASP A 191 -0.43 -12.86 27.78
C ASP A 191 0.74 -13.76 27.33
N GLY A 192 1.81 -13.79 28.12
CA GLY A 192 3.08 -14.43 27.76
C GLY A 192 4.20 -13.44 27.40
N PRO A 193 5.38 -13.95 26.99
CA PRO A 193 6.49 -13.12 26.55
C PRO A 193 6.09 -12.26 25.36
N ALA A 194 6.21 -10.94 25.48
CA ALA A 194 5.95 -10.06 24.35
C ALA A 194 6.91 -8.88 24.29
N LEU A 195 7.36 -8.52 23.09
CA LEU A 195 8.10 -7.29 22.80
C LEU A 195 7.28 -6.45 21.82
N VAL A 196 6.97 -5.22 22.20
CA VAL A 196 6.35 -4.23 21.30
C VAL A 196 7.25 -3.00 21.26
N THR A 197 7.77 -2.66 20.08
CA THR A 197 8.70 -1.54 19.94
C THR A 197 8.02 -0.18 19.91
N GLY A 198 6.77 -0.11 19.45
CA GLY A 198 5.97 1.13 19.42
C GLY A 198 4.97 1.23 20.57
N ASN A 199 3.89 1.96 20.29
CA ASN A 199 2.82 2.27 21.23
C ASN A 199 1.72 1.20 21.22
N LEU A 200 1.09 1.01 22.37
CA LEU A 200 -0.18 0.29 22.49
C LEU A 200 -1.31 1.29 22.67
N ARG A 201 -2.32 1.23 21.81
CA ARG A 201 -3.52 2.06 21.93
C ARG A 201 -4.78 1.20 21.94
N SER A 202 -5.60 1.40 22.95
CA SER A 202 -6.92 0.76 23.02
C SER A 202 -8.01 1.74 23.43
N ALA A 203 -9.20 1.59 22.83
CA ALA A 203 -10.39 2.30 23.26
C ALA A 203 -10.95 1.77 24.60
N GLY A 204 -10.56 0.56 24.99
CA GLY A 204 -10.93 -0.10 26.23
C GLY A 204 -9.72 -0.31 27.15
N GLY A 205 -9.84 -1.30 28.03
CA GLY A 205 -8.77 -1.66 28.95
C GLY A 205 -7.66 -2.48 28.27
N VAL A 206 -6.43 -2.30 28.76
CA VAL A 206 -5.24 -3.01 28.32
C VAL A 206 -4.72 -3.87 29.49
N THR A 207 -4.55 -5.17 29.26
CA THR A 207 -4.01 -6.12 30.24
C THR A 207 -2.71 -6.71 29.72
N LEU A 208 -1.62 -6.53 30.48
CA LEU A 208 -0.29 -7.01 30.12
C LEU A 208 0.20 -7.97 31.21
N SER A 209 0.78 -9.10 30.82
CA SER A 209 1.49 -9.99 31.76
C SER A 209 2.86 -9.41 32.15
N ASP A 210 3.48 -9.93 33.21
CA ASP A 210 4.79 -9.46 33.73
C ASP A 210 5.95 -9.63 32.73
N GLN A 211 5.76 -10.43 31.68
CA GLN A 211 6.77 -10.73 30.65
C GLN A 211 6.61 -9.85 29.39
N VAL A 212 5.69 -8.88 29.41
CA VAL A 212 5.47 -7.97 28.31
C VAL A 212 6.35 -6.73 28.45
N VAL A 213 7.13 -6.44 27.41
CA VAL A 213 7.95 -5.24 27.28
C VAL A 213 7.37 -4.38 26.17
N VAL A 214 6.92 -3.18 26.53
CA VAL A 214 6.49 -2.13 25.58
C VAL A 214 7.52 -1.01 25.65
N ARG A 215 8.17 -0.70 24.52
CA ARG A 215 9.16 0.40 24.44
C ARG A 215 8.49 1.77 24.28
N GLY A 216 7.33 1.82 23.63
CA GLY A 216 6.51 3.03 23.50
C GLY A 216 5.52 3.25 24.64
N GLU A 217 4.50 4.07 24.39
CA GLU A 217 3.47 4.41 25.37
C GLU A 217 2.30 3.42 25.35
N VAL A 218 1.76 3.09 26.53
CA VAL A 218 0.53 2.31 26.67
C VAL A 218 -0.63 3.25 26.99
N ARG A 219 -1.58 3.37 26.06
CA ARG A 219 -2.79 4.20 26.19
C ARG A 219 -4.03 3.31 26.22
N SER A 220 -4.63 3.18 27.40
CA SER A 220 -5.95 2.59 27.59
C SER A 220 -7.04 3.67 27.55
N HIS A 221 -8.28 3.26 27.28
CA HIS A 221 -9.46 4.14 27.27
C HIS A 221 -9.33 5.36 26.33
N GLY A 222 -8.64 5.17 25.20
CA GLY A 222 -8.49 6.19 24.17
C GLY A 222 -9.74 6.36 23.30
N ALA A 223 -9.70 7.34 22.40
CA ALA A 223 -10.70 7.44 21.33
C ALA A 223 -10.54 6.27 20.33
N LYS A 224 -11.66 5.78 19.78
CA LYS A 224 -11.64 4.82 18.68
C LYS A 224 -10.98 5.46 17.46
N LEU A 225 -10.09 4.71 16.81
CA LEU A 225 -9.38 5.15 15.61
C LEU A 225 -10.09 4.64 14.36
N ALA A 226 -10.01 5.39 13.25
CA ALA A 226 -10.54 4.90 11.98
C ALA A 226 -9.64 3.78 11.45
N ILE A 227 -10.23 2.61 11.20
CA ILE A 227 -9.60 1.50 10.48
C ILE A 227 -10.23 1.46 9.08
N PRO A 228 -9.44 1.36 8.01
CA PRO A 228 -9.97 1.37 6.65
C PRO A 228 -10.94 0.20 6.45
N ARG A 229 -12.00 0.41 5.68
CA ARG A 229 -12.98 -0.61 5.33
C ARG A 229 -13.00 -0.83 3.83
N LEU A 230 -12.83 -2.09 3.43
CA LEU A 230 -12.82 -2.55 2.06
C LEU A 230 -14.07 -3.39 1.82
N GLU A 231 -14.88 -3.04 0.82
CA GLU A 231 -16.00 -3.86 0.39
C GLU A 231 -15.50 -4.93 -0.58
N VAL A 232 -15.30 -6.16 -0.10
CA VAL A 232 -14.63 -7.23 -0.89
C VAL A 232 -15.32 -7.49 -2.22
N GLY A 233 -16.65 -7.38 -2.29
CA GLY A 233 -17.42 -7.57 -3.53
C GLY A 233 -17.10 -6.56 -4.63
N GLU A 234 -16.59 -5.37 -4.30
CA GLU A 234 -16.18 -4.37 -5.30
C GLU A 234 -14.95 -4.82 -6.12
N PHE A 235 -14.21 -5.82 -5.63
CA PHE A 235 -13.02 -6.38 -6.28
C PHE A 235 -13.32 -7.56 -7.22
N ASP A 236 -14.59 -7.91 -7.46
CA ASP A 236 -14.93 -8.96 -8.43
C ASP A 236 -14.53 -8.50 -9.85
N PRO A 237 -13.56 -9.18 -10.51
CA PRO A 237 -13.08 -8.76 -11.81
C PRO A 237 -14.16 -8.83 -12.91
N LEU A 238 -15.16 -9.71 -12.77
CA LEU A 238 -16.30 -9.75 -13.69
C LEU A 238 -17.22 -8.55 -13.48
N ALA A 239 -17.51 -8.18 -12.23
CA ALA A 239 -18.35 -7.02 -11.92
C ALA A 239 -17.68 -5.70 -12.33
N GLN A 240 -16.36 -5.63 -12.23
CA GLN A 240 -15.54 -4.51 -12.71
C GLN A 240 -15.41 -4.45 -14.25
N GLY A 241 -15.98 -5.42 -14.98
CA GLY A 241 -15.91 -5.47 -16.44
C GLY A 241 -14.50 -5.72 -16.98
N LYS A 242 -13.61 -6.34 -16.20
CA LYS A 242 -12.26 -6.70 -16.65
C LYS A 242 -12.38 -7.74 -17.77
N SER A 243 -11.62 -7.54 -18.84
CA SER A 243 -11.46 -8.55 -19.89
C SER A 243 -10.47 -9.63 -19.44
N ASN A 244 -10.60 -10.84 -19.99
CA ASN A 244 -9.70 -11.98 -19.74
C ASN A 244 -9.74 -12.58 -18.32
N VAL A 245 -10.90 -12.54 -17.64
CA VAL A 245 -11.09 -13.27 -16.39
C VAL A 245 -11.13 -14.77 -16.66
N ARG A 246 -10.27 -15.54 -15.97
CA ARG A 246 -10.28 -17.00 -15.99
C ARG A 246 -11.15 -17.54 -14.88
N GLU A 247 -12.23 -18.24 -15.21
CA GLU A 247 -13.04 -18.96 -14.23
C GLU A 247 -12.47 -20.34 -13.89
N LEU A 248 -12.39 -20.65 -12.60
CA LEU A 248 -12.09 -21.99 -12.08
C LEU A 248 -13.40 -22.78 -11.98
N GLY A 249 -13.54 -23.83 -12.78
CA GLY A 249 -14.73 -24.67 -12.77
C GLY A 249 -14.78 -25.66 -11.60
N ASP A 250 -13.62 -26.12 -11.13
CA ASP A 250 -13.53 -27.09 -10.04
C ASP A 250 -13.48 -26.39 -8.68
N ALA A 251 -14.17 -26.98 -7.70
CA ALA A 251 -14.13 -26.53 -6.30
C ALA A 251 -12.80 -26.85 -5.61
N TRP A 252 -11.90 -27.59 -6.28
CA TRP A 252 -10.57 -27.86 -5.79
C TRP A 252 -9.55 -27.85 -6.92
N VAL A 253 -8.34 -27.41 -6.59
CA VAL A 253 -7.19 -27.39 -7.49
C VAL A 253 -5.95 -27.87 -6.73
N GLU A 254 -5.01 -28.45 -7.46
CA GLU A 254 -3.75 -28.97 -6.89
C GLU A 254 -2.60 -28.06 -7.32
N SER A 255 -1.86 -27.55 -6.34
CA SER A 255 -0.73 -26.63 -6.45
C SER A 255 -0.79 -25.65 -7.65
N PRO A 256 -1.83 -24.79 -7.72
CA PRO A 256 -2.11 -23.99 -8.90
C PRO A 256 -1.08 -22.87 -9.09
N VAL A 257 -0.73 -22.61 -10.34
CA VAL A 257 -0.07 -21.37 -10.77
C VAL A 257 -1.15 -20.44 -11.32
N LEU A 258 -1.34 -19.31 -10.65
CA LEU A 258 -2.34 -18.31 -10.97
C LEU A 258 -1.65 -17.09 -11.56
N GLY A 259 -2.25 -16.48 -12.57
CA GLY A 259 -1.77 -15.23 -13.17
C GLY A 259 -2.93 -14.47 -13.82
N GLY A 260 -2.83 -13.15 -13.89
CA GLY A 260 -3.92 -12.29 -14.37
C GLY A 260 -5.15 -12.33 -13.46
N TYR A 261 -6.34 -12.04 -14.01
CA TYR A 261 -7.59 -12.11 -13.25
C TYR A 261 -8.14 -13.53 -13.25
N VAL A 262 -8.29 -14.13 -12.07
CA VAL A 262 -8.84 -15.48 -11.86
C VAL A 262 -10.05 -15.36 -10.95
N ARG A 263 -11.13 -16.08 -11.25
CA ARG A 263 -12.36 -16.06 -10.46
C ARG A 263 -12.85 -17.48 -10.16
N ARG A 264 -13.42 -17.68 -8.98
CA ARG A 264 -14.16 -18.90 -8.60
C ARG A 264 -15.52 -18.50 -8.03
N GLU A 265 -16.60 -19.10 -8.55
CA GLU A 265 -17.94 -18.97 -7.97
C GLU A 265 -18.20 -20.09 -6.96
N GLY A 266 -18.39 -19.76 -5.68
CA GLY A 266 -18.45 -20.71 -4.58
C GLY A 266 -17.06 -21.06 -4.05
N ASP A 267 -17.03 -22.05 -3.14
CA ASP A 267 -15.81 -22.36 -2.38
C ASP A 267 -14.67 -22.91 -3.26
N LEU A 268 -13.44 -22.66 -2.80
CA LEU A 268 -12.19 -23.14 -3.40
C LEU A 268 -11.31 -23.83 -2.36
N THR A 269 -10.90 -25.06 -2.64
CA THR A 269 -9.85 -25.75 -1.90
C THR A 269 -8.59 -25.89 -2.75
N VAL A 270 -7.48 -25.30 -2.30
CA VAL A 270 -6.16 -25.55 -2.88
C VAL A 270 -5.47 -26.66 -2.08
N ARG A 271 -5.08 -27.73 -2.76
CA ARG A 271 -4.27 -28.81 -2.17
C ARG A 271 -2.82 -28.57 -2.58
N GLY A 272 -1.94 -28.37 -1.61
CA GLY A 272 -0.56 -27.94 -1.85
C GLY A 272 -0.45 -26.42 -1.97
N ASP A 273 0.66 -25.96 -2.55
CA ASP A 273 1.04 -24.56 -2.54
C ASP A 273 0.35 -23.76 -3.65
N ALA A 274 -0.20 -22.59 -3.33
CA ALA A 274 -0.74 -21.67 -4.32
C ALA A 274 0.35 -20.69 -4.77
N HIS A 275 0.65 -20.64 -6.06
CA HIS A 275 1.62 -19.69 -6.62
C HIS A 275 0.92 -18.54 -7.36
N LEU A 276 1.15 -17.31 -6.93
CA LEU A 276 0.65 -16.10 -7.56
C LEU A 276 1.74 -15.46 -8.44
N ASP A 277 1.53 -15.43 -9.74
CA ASP A 277 2.42 -14.75 -10.71
C ASP A 277 1.69 -13.53 -11.29
N GLY A 278 1.64 -12.46 -10.49
CA GLY A 278 0.83 -11.28 -10.82
C GLY A 278 -0.64 -11.67 -10.96
N ALA A 279 -1.18 -12.38 -9.98
CA ALA A 279 -2.55 -12.85 -10.01
C ALA A 279 -3.46 -11.97 -9.15
N VAL A 280 -4.70 -11.78 -9.60
CA VAL A 280 -5.83 -11.32 -8.79
C VAL A 280 -6.82 -12.48 -8.77
N LEU A 281 -6.85 -13.22 -7.66
CA LEU A 281 -7.80 -14.30 -7.44
C LEU A 281 -9.02 -13.77 -6.67
N PHE A 282 -10.21 -13.91 -7.23
CA PHE A 282 -11.47 -13.62 -6.57
C PHE A 282 -12.24 -14.92 -6.30
N VAL A 283 -12.60 -15.19 -5.05
CA VAL A 283 -13.39 -16.34 -4.62
C VAL A 283 -14.70 -15.85 -4.03
N ASP A 284 -15.80 -16.16 -4.71
CA ASP A 284 -17.15 -15.88 -4.22
C ASP A 284 -17.64 -17.02 -3.30
N GLY A 285 -16.98 -17.18 -2.16
CA GLY A 285 -17.19 -18.27 -1.20
C GLY A 285 -16.03 -18.37 -0.22
N ASP A 286 -15.83 -19.54 0.39
CA ASP A 286 -14.71 -19.80 1.29
C ASP A 286 -13.46 -20.28 0.54
N LEU A 287 -12.27 -19.95 1.08
CA LEU A 287 -10.96 -20.38 0.55
C LEU A 287 -10.20 -21.21 1.58
N ASP A 288 -9.85 -22.45 1.23
CA ASP A 288 -9.00 -23.34 2.05
C ASP A 288 -7.72 -23.70 1.29
N ILE A 289 -6.57 -23.15 1.69
CA ILE A 289 -5.25 -23.48 1.14
C ILE A 289 -4.54 -24.42 2.10
N ARG A 290 -4.30 -25.65 1.65
CA ARG A 290 -3.57 -26.70 2.38
C ARG A 290 -2.15 -26.82 1.88
N GLY A 291 -1.41 -25.74 2.06
CA GLY A 291 -0.03 -25.52 1.66
C GLY A 291 0.37 -24.08 1.90
N GLY A 292 1.50 -23.67 1.34
CA GLY A 292 1.97 -22.29 1.36
C GLY A 292 1.28 -21.41 0.31
N LEU A 293 1.44 -20.09 0.51
CA LEU A 293 1.17 -19.09 -0.52
C LEU A 293 2.51 -18.52 -0.98
N GLU A 294 2.77 -18.57 -2.29
CA GLU A 294 4.01 -18.09 -2.90
C GLU A 294 3.74 -17.06 -3.99
N GLY A 295 4.73 -16.23 -4.29
CA GLY A 295 4.71 -15.24 -5.37
C GLY A 295 4.07 -13.90 -5.01
N ARG A 296 3.68 -13.15 -6.03
CA ARG A 296 3.14 -11.79 -5.93
C ARG A 296 1.74 -11.72 -6.51
N GLY A 297 0.77 -11.25 -5.72
CA GLY A 297 -0.61 -11.13 -6.17
C GLY A 297 -1.58 -10.65 -5.11
N ALA A 298 -2.87 -10.70 -5.42
CA ALA A 298 -3.95 -10.36 -4.53
C ALA A 298 -5.02 -11.47 -4.53
N ILE A 299 -5.58 -11.77 -3.36
CA ILE A 299 -6.64 -12.74 -3.14
C ILE A 299 -7.79 -12.02 -2.44
N PHE A 300 -8.98 -12.10 -3.02
CA PHE A 300 -10.23 -11.56 -2.51
C PHE A 300 -11.21 -12.69 -2.26
N VAL A 301 -11.79 -12.76 -1.06
CA VAL A 301 -12.66 -13.86 -0.63
C VAL A 301 -13.91 -13.29 0.04
N THR A 302 -15.10 -13.58 -0.51
CA THR A 302 -16.37 -13.10 0.08
C THR A 302 -16.77 -13.90 1.33
N GLY A 303 -16.20 -15.08 1.53
CA GLY A 303 -16.27 -15.88 2.75
C GLY A 303 -15.01 -15.81 3.60
N SER A 304 -14.71 -16.90 4.29
CA SER A 304 -13.54 -17.04 5.16
C SER A 304 -12.35 -17.64 4.43
N THR A 305 -11.14 -17.23 4.83
CA THR A 305 -9.88 -17.81 4.34
C THR A 305 -9.18 -18.61 5.42
N ARG A 306 -8.77 -19.82 5.06
CA ARG A 306 -7.90 -20.66 5.88
C ARG A 306 -6.65 -21.02 5.08
N ILE A 307 -5.47 -20.77 5.66
CA ILE A 307 -4.19 -21.21 5.11
C ILE A 307 -3.47 -22.03 6.19
N VAL A 308 -3.13 -23.27 5.84
CA VAL A 308 -2.41 -24.19 6.70
C VAL A 308 -1.20 -24.71 5.94
N GLY A 309 0.00 -24.38 6.42
CA GLY A 309 1.23 -24.87 5.83
C GLY A 309 2.39 -23.89 5.98
N SER A 310 3.58 -24.37 5.61
CA SER A 310 4.79 -23.56 5.54
C SER A 310 4.79 -22.73 4.26
N ALA A 311 4.77 -21.41 4.39
CA ALA A 311 5.16 -20.52 3.29
C ALA A 311 6.65 -20.18 3.45
N ASN A 312 7.43 -20.48 2.40
CA ASN A 312 8.86 -20.19 2.36
C ASN A 312 9.08 -18.68 2.27
N LEU A 313 9.99 -18.15 3.10
CA LEU A 313 10.52 -16.80 2.92
C LEU A 313 11.24 -16.71 1.58
N ARG A 314 10.69 -15.91 0.67
CA ARG A 314 11.47 -15.32 -0.41
C ARG A 314 11.13 -13.86 -0.54
N THR A 315 12.13 -13.03 -0.79
CA THR A 315 12.03 -11.57 -0.92
C THR A 315 11.13 -11.11 -2.07
N ASP A 316 10.77 -12.00 -3.00
CA ASP A 316 9.84 -11.75 -4.11
C ASP A 316 8.37 -12.08 -3.78
N ASN A 317 8.08 -12.63 -2.59
CA ASN A 317 6.71 -12.95 -2.18
C ASN A 317 6.01 -11.72 -1.57
N ALA A 318 4.93 -11.28 -2.18
CA ALA A 318 4.12 -10.16 -1.69
C ALA A 318 2.64 -10.39 -2.06
N ALA A 319 1.85 -10.79 -1.07
CA ALA A 319 0.43 -11.10 -1.29
C ALA A 319 -0.47 -10.15 -0.49
N ALA A 320 -1.49 -9.59 -1.15
CA ALA A 320 -2.64 -9.04 -0.43
C ALA A 320 -3.70 -10.14 -0.26
N LEU A 321 -4.07 -10.43 0.98
CA LEU A 321 -5.16 -11.33 1.33
C LEU A 321 -6.29 -10.52 1.95
N VAL A 322 -7.43 -10.47 1.28
CA VAL A 322 -8.60 -9.69 1.69
C VAL A 322 -9.80 -10.63 1.80
N SER A 323 -10.41 -10.72 2.98
CA SER A 323 -11.57 -11.60 3.23
C SER A 323 -12.70 -10.88 3.95
N ALA A 324 -13.94 -11.10 3.53
CA ALA A 324 -15.10 -10.59 4.26
C ALA A 324 -15.41 -11.46 5.50
N GLY A 325 -15.13 -12.76 5.44
CA GLY A 325 -15.16 -13.66 6.60
C GLY A 325 -13.87 -13.65 7.40
N ASP A 326 -13.70 -14.68 8.22
CA ASP A 326 -12.53 -14.85 9.09
C ASP A 326 -11.28 -15.22 8.30
N VAL A 327 -10.10 -14.85 8.80
CA VAL A 327 -8.80 -15.30 8.27
C VAL A 327 -8.09 -16.13 9.32
N THR A 328 -7.73 -17.36 8.97
CA THR A 328 -6.97 -18.27 9.83
C THR A 328 -5.66 -18.68 9.16
N LEU A 329 -4.53 -18.35 9.79
CA LEU A 329 -3.18 -18.73 9.37
C LEU A 329 -2.54 -19.66 10.40
N ILE A 330 -2.15 -20.86 9.97
CA ILE A 330 -1.51 -21.85 10.83
C ILE A 330 -0.18 -22.26 10.19
N GLY A 331 0.93 -21.86 10.83
CA GLY A 331 2.28 -22.29 10.47
C GLY A 331 2.78 -23.46 11.32
N GLU A 332 3.99 -23.90 11.00
CA GLU A 332 4.74 -24.95 11.70
C GLU A 332 5.75 -24.39 12.72
N GLY A 333 5.97 -23.06 12.71
CA GLY A 333 6.87 -22.33 13.59
C GLY A 333 7.22 -20.96 13.03
N GLN A 334 7.49 -19.97 13.89
CA GLN A 334 7.80 -18.59 13.47
C GLN A 334 9.02 -18.50 12.54
N ASP A 335 9.98 -19.42 12.67
CA ASP A 335 11.20 -19.46 11.85
C ASP A 335 11.07 -20.34 10.61
N GLN A 336 9.91 -20.99 10.42
CA GLN A 336 9.67 -21.94 9.33
C GLN A 336 8.48 -21.56 8.46
N SER A 337 7.57 -20.72 8.96
CA SER A 337 6.34 -20.31 8.29
C SER A 337 6.22 -18.81 8.29
N PHE A 338 6.01 -18.23 7.11
CA PHE A 338 6.03 -16.79 6.92
C PHE A 338 4.93 -16.34 5.98
N PHE A 339 4.23 -15.26 6.33
CA PHE A 339 3.36 -14.55 5.41
C PHE A 339 3.91 -13.14 5.20
N GLN A 340 3.96 -12.70 3.95
CA GLN A 340 4.51 -11.40 3.59
C GLN A 340 3.52 -10.63 2.70
N GLY A 341 3.08 -9.47 3.20
CA GLY A 341 2.14 -8.60 2.49
C GLY A 341 1.05 -8.02 3.39
N LEU A 342 -0.14 -7.88 2.83
CA LEU A 342 -1.29 -7.29 3.50
C LEU A 342 -2.29 -8.38 3.87
N ILE A 343 -2.80 -8.37 5.10
CA ILE A 343 -3.99 -9.13 5.46
C ILE A 343 -5.08 -8.16 5.91
N TYR A 344 -6.24 -8.28 5.30
CA TYR A 344 -7.46 -7.60 5.67
C TYR A 344 -8.57 -8.63 5.90
N THR A 345 -9.31 -8.49 7.00
CA THR A 345 -10.51 -9.26 7.27
C THR A 345 -11.63 -8.38 7.83
N GLU A 346 -12.88 -8.60 7.42
CA GLU A 346 -14.03 -8.04 8.15
C GLU A 346 -14.43 -8.94 9.35
N GLY A 347 -14.10 -10.23 9.29
CA GLY A 347 -14.18 -11.15 10.41
C GLY A 347 -12.96 -11.07 11.34
N SER A 348 -12.68 -12.19 12.01
CA SER A 348 -11.55 -12.33 12.92
C SER A 348 -10.29 -12.81 12.22
N LEU A 349 -9.13 -12.26 12.61
CA LEU A 349 -7.83 -12.76 12.22
C LEU A 349 -7.27 -13.67 13.32
N THR A 350 -7.03 -14.93 13.01
CA THR A 350 -6.32 -15.88 13.87
C THR A 350 -5.00 -16.28 13.21
N ALA A 351 -3.89 -16.10 13.91
CA ALA A 351 -2.58 -16.54 13.42
C ALA A 351 -1.83 -17.32 14.51
N SER A 352 -1.24 -18.46 14.14
CA SER A 352 -0.49 -19.28 15.09
C SER A 352 0.80 -19.84 14.50
N ASN A 353 1.88 -19.81 15.29
CA ASN A 353 3.18 -20.40 14.95
C ASN A 353 3.71 -19.94 13.59
N ILE A 354 3.64 -18.63 13.32
CA ILE A 354 3.95 -18.02 12.02
C ILE A 354 4.59 -16.65 12.23
N ARG A 355 5.46 -16.22 11.31
CA ARG A 355 5.93 -14.84 11.24
C ARG A 355 5.16 -14.09 10.14
N LEU A 356 4.64 -12.93 10.49
CA LEU A 356 3.83 -12.07 9.63
C LEU A 356 4.63 -10.80 9.34
N VAL A 357 4.87 -10.50 8.06
CA VAL A 357 5.63 -9.30 7.62
C VAL A 357 4.73 -8.43 6.74
N GLY A 358 4.43 -7.21 7.18
CA GLY A 358 3.58 -6.25 6.48
C GLY A 358 2.50 -5.64 7.37
N VAL A 359 1.26 -5.54 6.87
CA VAL A 359 0.15 -4.84 7.55
C VAL A 359 -1.03 -5.78 7.78
N PHE A 360 -1.58 -5.78 9.00
CA PHE A 360 -2.60 -6.75 9.42
C PHE A 360 -3.81 -6.06 10.04
N LEU A 361 -4.97 -6.16 9.38
CA LEU A 361 -6.19 -5.45 9.74
C LEU A 361 -7.37 -6.39 9.96
N ALA A 362 -8.07 -6.21 11.08
CA ALA A 362 -9.41 -6.74 11.30
C ALA A 362 -10.40 -5.57 11.42
N ALA A 363 -11.17 -5.30 10.37
CA ALA A 363 -11.87 -4.03 10.17
C ALA A 363 -13.40 -4.10 10.19
N GLY A 364 -14.00 -5.27 10.38
CA GLY A 364 -15.46 -5.37 10.48
C GLY A 364 -16.02 -4.81 11.79
N GLU A 365 -17.20 -5.29 12.18
CA GLU A 365 -17.85 -4.81 13.40
C GLU A 365 -17.09 -5.24 14.65
N GLN A 366 -17.15 -4.43 15.73
CA GLN A 366 -16.29 -4.62 16.91
C GLN A 366 -16.42 -5.99 17.57
N THR A 367 -17.58 -6.62 17.49
CA THR A 367 -17.82 -7.95 18.07
C THR A 367 -17.33 -9.10 17.18
N GLN A 368 -17.05 -8.83 15.90
CA GLN A 368 -16.68 -9.82 14.89
C GLN A 368 -15.21 -9.70 14.48
N ALA A 369 -14.66 -8.48 14.52
CA ALA A 369 -13.33 -8.17 14.01
C ALA A 369 -12.21 -8.32 15.06
N THR A 370 -12.07 -9.50 15.66
CA THR A 370 -11.06 -9.76 16.69
C THR A 370 -9.74 -10.22 16.09
N ILE A 371 -8.63 -9.95 16.76
CA ILE A 371 -7.33 -10.53 16.40
C ILE A 371 -6.84 -11.44 17.53
N GLY A 372 -6.65 -12.71 17.21
CA GLY A 372 -6.03 -13.71 18.07
C GLY A 372 -4.70 -14.16 17.51
N VAL A 373 -3.60 -13.94 18.24
CA VAL A 373 -2.27 -14.39 17.83
C VAL A 373 -1.67 -15.32 18.88
N GLU A 374 -1.09 -16.44 18.44
CA GLU A 374 -0.41 -17.39 19.31
C GLU A 374 0.97 -17.75 18.79
N ASN A 375 2.02 -17.41 19.54
CA ASN A 375 3.39 -17.56 19.08
C ASN A 375 3.58 -16.96 17.68
N VAL A 376 3.46 -15.63 17.56
CA VAL A 376 3.60 -14.90 16.28
C VAL A 376 4.69 -13.84 16.36
N GLY A 377 5.55 -13.77 15.34
CA GLY A 377 6.41 -12.61 15.12
C GLY A 377 5.76 -11.69 14.08
N LEU A 378 5.49 -10.44 14.42
CA LEU A 378 4.88 -9.45 13.55
C LEU A 378 5.90 -8.35 13.25
N ILE A 379 6.19 -8.18 11.96
CA ILE A 379 7.13 -7.17 11.48
C ILE A 379 6.37 -6.26 10.53
N GLU A 380 6.17 -5.02 10.94
CA GLU A 380 5.55 -3.99 10.14
C GLU A 380 6.49 -3.58 9.01
N LEU A 381 5.95 -3.58 7.79
CA LEU A 381 6.61 -2.99 6.63
C LEU A 381 5.56 -2.20 5.85
N SER A 382 5.55 -0.88 6.06
CA SER A 382 4.54 0.03 5.54
C SER A 382 4.37 0.00 4.02
N ASP A 383 5.40 -0.43 3.27
CA ASP A 383 5.30 -0.62 1.80
C ASP A 383 4.14 -1.58 1.43
N TYR A 384 3.82 -2.54 2.29
CA TYR A 384 2.73 -3.48 2.02
C TYR A 384 1.32 -2.92 2.22
N ALA A 385 1.18 -1.68 2.71
CA ALA A 385 -0.10 -0.98 2.67
C ALA A 385 -0.51 -0.55 1.25
N ASP A 386 0.41 -0.56 0.28
CA ASP A 386 0.19 -0.23 -1.14
C ASP A 386 0.70 -1.37 -2.04
N LEU A 387 -0.21 -2.24 -2.46
CA LEU A 387 0.09 -3.29 -3.43
C LEU A 387 -0.25 -2.80 -4.84
N ASN A 388 0.76 -2.54 -5.65
CA ASN A 388 0.62 -2.32 -7.08
C ASN A 388 1.01 -3.58 -7.87
N LEU A 389 0.06 -4.14 -8.61
CA LEU A 389 0.28 -5.20 -9.59
C LEU A 389 0.14 -4.60 -10.99
N SER A 390 1.26 -4.15 -11.53
CA SER A 390 1.40 -3.69 -12.91
C SER A 390 2.30 -4.67 -13.66
N GLY A 391 1.76 -5.31 -14.71
CA GLY A 391 2.51 -6.32 -15.45
C GLY A 391 2.01 -6.57 -16.86
N ASP A 392 2.96 -6.62 -17.80
CA ASP A 392 2.78 -7.16 -19.15
C ASP A 392 2.78 -8.70 -19.10
N GLY A 393 1.80 -9.32 -18.43
CA GLY A 393 1.52 -10.77 -18.47
C GLY A 393 2.73 -11.70 -18.68
N LYS A 394 3.79 -11.53 -17.88
CA LYS A 394 4.97 -12.40 -17.92
C LYS A 394 4.61 -13.65 -17.12
N MET A 395 4.77 -14.83 -17.72
CA MET A 395 4.70 -16.10 -16.99
C MET A 395 6.11 -16.64 -16.81
N ALA A 396 6.53 -16.91 -15.58
CA ALA A 396 7.79 -17.59 -15.32
C ALA A 396 7.56 -19.10 -15.12
N LEU A 397 8.08 -19.92 -16.04
CA LEU A 397 8.12 -21.38 -15.85
C LEU A 397 9.43 -21.76 -15.16
N HIS A 398 9.31 -22.30 -13.96
CA HIS A 398 10.45 -22.79 -13.18
C HIS A 398 10.62 -24.30 -13.40
N PHE A 399 11.73 -24.70 -14.01
CA PHE A 399 12.12 -26.11 -14.15
C PHE A 399 13.20 -26.44 -13.12
N ASP A 400 12.88 -27.34 -12.19
CA ASP A 400 13.84 -27.89 -11.24
C ASP A 400 14.42 -29.19 -11.80
N SER A 401 15.66 -29.11 -12.28
CA SER A 401 16.36 -30.28 -12.83
C SER A 401 16.79 -31.30 -11.78
N ALA A 402 16.78 -30.94 -10.48
CA ALA A 402 17.09 -31.88 -9.40
C ALA A 402 15.94 -32.86 -9.14
N THR A 403 14.70 -32.44 -9.38
CA THR A 403 13.50 -33.29 -9.26
C THR A 403 12.91 -33.70 -10.60
N GLY A 404 13.33 -33.06 -11.71
CA GLY A 404 12.74 -33.27 -13.03
C GLY A 404 11.35 -32.62 -13.16
N GLU A 405 11.04 -31.66 -12.28
CA GLU A 405 9.71 -31.05 -12.14
C GLU A 405 9.60 -29.70 -12.83
N PHE A 406 8.47 -29.47 -13.47
CA PHE A 406 7.95 -28.11 -13.64
C PHE A 406 7.11 -27.80 -12.40
N ARG A 407 7.39 -26.70 -11.70
CA ARG A 407 6.65 -26.37 -10.46
C ARG A 407 5.14 -26.32 -10.75
N GLY A 408 4.37 -27.15 -10.03
CA GLY A 408 2.91 -27.34 -10.21
C GLY A 408 2.48 -28.62 -10.93
N VAL A 409 3.41 -29.49 -11.36
CA VAL A 409 3.09 -30.79 -11.97
C VAL A 409 4.09 -31.88 -11.55
N GLU A 410 3.62 -32.95 -10.91
CA GLU A 410 4.44 -34.15 -10.64
C GLU A 410 4.93 -34.82 -11.94
N PRO A 411 6.20 -35.23 -12.06
CA PRO A 411 6.69 -36.00 -13.20
C PRO A 411 6.46 -37.50 -12.94
N LYS A 412 6.25 -38.27 -14.01
CA LYS A 412 6.39 -39.73 -13.97
C LYS A 412 7.54 -40.14 -14.89
N GLY A 413 8.48 -40.96 -14.39
CA GLY A 413 9.50 -41.62 -15.22
C GLY A 413 10.94 -41.13 -15.03
N GLU A 414 11.76 -41.25 -16.09
CA GLU A 414 13.22 -41.07 -16.08
C GLU A 414 13.70 -39.60 -15.96
N LEU A 415 12.80 -38.64 -15.77
CA LEU A 415 13.08 -37.20 -15.60
C LEU A 415 13.91 -36.86 -14.35
N ALA A 416 13.94 -37.73 -13.34
CA ALA A 416 14.70 -37.55 -12.10
C ALA A 416 16.23 -37.76 -12.23
N ALA A 417 16.75 -38.06 -13.44
CA ALA A 417 18.15 -38.42 -13.67
C ALA A 417 19.02 -37.30 -14.27
N LEU A 418 18.48 -36.08 -14.42
CA LEU A 418 19.21 -34.94 -15.00
C LEU A 418 20.20 -34.30 -14.01
N PRO A 419 21.32 -33.72 -14.48
CA PRO A 419 22.30 -33.06 -13.61
C PRO A 419 21.73 -31.77 -13.00
N ALA A 420 22.08 -31.50 -11.73
CA ALA A 420 21.53 -30.42 -10.94
C ALA A 420 21.90 -29.00 -11.46
N GLY A 421 20.88 -28.18 -11.67
CA GLY A 421 20.94 -26.76 -12.04
C GLY A 421 19.54 -26.16 -12.30
N VAL A 422 19.21 -25.03 -11.69
CA VAL A 422 17.89 -24.40 -11.85
C VAL A 422 17.84 -23.66 -13.19
N LEU A 423 17.00 -24.10 -14.12
CA LEU A 423 16.74 -23.38 -15.37
C LEU A 423 15.45 -22.57 -15.22
N ARG A 424 15.54 -21.24 -15.35
CA ARG A 424 14.39 -20.34 -15.29
C ARG A 424 14.01 -19.96 -16.71
N LEU A 425 12.88 -20.46 -17.19
CA LEU A 425 12.39 -20.14 -18.54
C LEU A 425 11.21 -19.18 -18.42
N GLU A 426 11.36 -17.98 -18.93
CA GLU A 426 10.29 -17.00 -19.02
C GLU A 426 9.53 -17.19 -20.32
N VAL A 427 8.21 -17.32 -20.24
CA VAL A 427 7.32 -17.26 -21.40
C VAL A 427 6.50 -15.99 -21.29
N ARG A 428 6.84 -15.00 -22.11
CA ARG A 428 6.08 -13.75 -22.22
C ARG A 428 5.09 -13.85 -23.36
N ARG A 429 3.84 -13.49 -23.13
CA ARG A 429 2.85 -13.33 -24.21
C ARG A 429 2.63 -11.85 -24.49
N THR A 430 2.68 -11.47 -25.75
CA THR A 430 2.18 -10.17 -26.23
C THR A 430 0.91 -10.40 -27.06
N ALA A 431 0.29 -9.33 -27.55
CA ALA A 431 -0.94 -9.40 -28.35
C ALA A 431 -0.83 -10.37 -29.55
N ASP A 432 0.37 -10.47 -30.16
CA ASP A 432 0.56 -11.14 -31.45
C ASP A 432 1.56 -12.32 -31.42
N GLN A 433 2.26 -12.56 -30.29
CA GLN A 433 3.29 -13.60 -30.21
C GLN A 433 3.61 -14.01 -28.75
N TYR A 434 4.14 -15.21 -28.60
CA TYR A 434 4.84 -15.68 -27.41
C TYR A 434 6.34 -15.41 -27.55
N THR A 435 7.03 -15.13 -26.47
CA THR A 435 8.48 -15.06 -26.41
C THR A 435 8.92 -15.97 -25.28
N VAL A 436 9.67 -17.02 -25.61
CA VAL A 436 10.31 -17.90 -24.64
C VAL A 436 11.74 -17.43 -24.46
N SER A 437 12.19 -17.24 -23.23
CA SER A 437 13.54 -16.78 -22.94
C SER A 437 14.14 -17.41 -21.70
N ASP A 438 15.44 -17.67 -21.73
CA ASP A 438 16.23 -17.90 -20.51
C ASP A 438 16.90 -16.56 -20.11
N PRO A 439 16.54 -15.96 -18.97
CA PRO A 439 17.18 -14.75 -18.49
C PRO A 439 18.66 -14.93 -18.16
N ALA A 440 19.10 -16.14 -17.82
CA ALA A 440 20.48 -16.41 -17.42
C ALA A 440 21.43 -16.47 -18.62
N SER A 441 21.03 -17.13 -19.71
CA SER A 441 21.80 -17.18 -20.96
C SER A 441 21.52 -15.99 -21.89
N GLY A 442 20.43 -15.25 -21.65
CA GLY A 442 19.95 -14.18 -22.52
C GLY A 442 19.29 -14.67 -23.81
N PHE A 443 19.04 -15.98 -23.92
CA PHE A 443 18.44 -16.60 -25.09
C PHE A 443 16.96 -16.22 -25.22
N ARG A 444 16.49 -15.93 -26.44
CA ARG A 444 15.09 -15.53 -26.71
C ARG A 444 14.60 -16.11 -28.03
N LEU A 445 13.41 -16.71 -28.02
CA LEU A 445 12.70 -17.20 -29.21
C LEU A 445 11.28 -16.64 -29.23
N ALA A 446 10.92 -16.03 -30.36
CA ALA A 446 9.54 -15.66 -30.63
C ALA A 446 8.77 -16.86 -31.22
N ALA A 447 7.52 -17.03 -30.80
CA ALA A 447 6.63 -18.09 -31.24
C ALA A 447 5.25 -17.51 -31.57
N ALA A 448 4.67 -17.91 -32.71
CA ALA A 448 3.43 -17.33 -33.19
C ALA A 448 2.18 -17.84 -32.43
N ASP A 449 2.27 -19.01 -31.82
CA ASP A 449 1.17 -19.69 -31.14
C ASP A 449 1.69 -20.57 -29.98
N PRO A 450 0.80 -21.10 -29.10
CA PRO A 450 1.21 -21.94 -27.98
C PRO A 450 1.99 -23.20 -28.37
N ALA A 451 1.72 -23.77 -29.56
CA ALA A 451 2.42 -24.96 -30.03
C ALA A 451 3.86 -24.61 -30.43
N ALA A 452 4.04 -23.51 -31.15
CA ALA A 452 5.36 -22.97 -31.47
C ALA A 452 6.13 -22.55 -30.21
N ALA A 453 5.44 -22.08 -29.17
CA ALA A 453 6.07 -21.73 -27.89
C ALA A 453 6.56 -22.97 -27.15
N ALA A 454 5.76 -24.04 -27.12
CA ALA A 454 6.18 -25.33 -26.56
C ALA A 454 7.37 -25.94 -27.34
N ASP A 455 7.37 -25.84 -28.66
CA ASP A 455 8.48 -26.29 -29.51
C ASP A 455 9.76 -25.47 -29.26
N ALA A 456 9.64 -24.15 -29.10
CA ALA A 456 10.75 -23.27 -28.73
C ALA A 456 11.32 -23.61 -27.34
N LEU A 457 10.45 -23.93 -26.38
CA LEU A 457 10.84 -24.32 -25.03
C LEU A 457 11.57 -25.67 -25.02
N GLN A 458 11.11 -26.65 -25.81
CA GLN A 458 11.86 -27.89 -26.03
C GLN A 458 13.24 -27.66 -26.66
N ALA A 459 13.35 -26.73 -27.60
CA ALA A 459 14.63 -26.41 -28.23
C ALA A 459 15.61 -25.83 -27.20
N ILE A 460 15.15 -24.97 -26.31
CA ILE A 460 15.96 -24.39 -25.22
C ILE A 460 16.39 -25.48 -24.24
N LEU A 461 15.46 -26.34 -23.79
CA LEU A 461 15.79 -27.46 -22.89
C LEU A 461 16.81 -28.42 -23.49
N ARG A 462 16.75 -28.72 -24.79
CA ARG A 462 17.77 -29.54 -25.48
C ARG A 462 19.15 -28.90 -25.51
N LEU A 463 19.20 -27.57 -25.61
CA LEU A 463 20.45 -26.82 -25.72
C LEU A 463 21.10 -26.57 -24.36
N GLU A 464 20.29 -26.26 -23.34
CA GLU A 464 20.77 -25.74 -22.06
C GLU A 464 20.78 -26.79 -20.94
N VAL A 465 20.07 -27.91 -21.08
CA VAL A 465 20.02 -28.98 -20.07
C VAL A 465 20.81 -30.21 -20.56
N PRO A 466 22.03 -30.45 -20.06
CA PRO A 466 22.83 -31.61 -20.44
C PRO A 466 22.08 -32.92 -20.11
N GLY A 467 21.96 -33.82 -21.08
CA GLY A 467 21.26 -35.10 -20.91
C GLY A 467 19.79 -35.08 -21.32
N PHE A 468 19.20 -33.93 -21.65
CA PHE A 468 17.81 -33.86 -22.13
C PHE A 468 17.61 -34.60 -23.47
N GLU A 469 18.63 -34.66 -24.33
CA GLU A 469 18.61 -35.44 -25.58
C GLU A 469 18.50 -36.96 -25.37
N SER A 470 18.83 -37.44 -24.16
CA SER A 470 18.81 -38.86 -23.81
C SER A 470 17.46 -39.36 -23.29
N LEU A 471 16.51 -38.46 -23.02
CA LEU A 471 15.14 -38.82 -22.65
C LEU A 471 14.43 -39.51 -23.84
N GLN A 472 13.72 -40.62 -23.58
CA GLN A 472 12.99 -41.32 -24.63
C GLN A 472 11.97 -40.39 -25.31
N ARG A 473 11.71 -40.60 -26.61
CA ARG A 473 10.76 -39.79 -27.42
C ARG A 473 9.38 -39.57 -26.76
N GLY A 474 8.95 -40.49 -25.89
CA GLY A 474 7.68 -40.40 -25.16
C GLY A 474 7.66 -39.34 -24.05
N ASP A 475 8.77 -39.09 -23.37
CA ASP A 475 8.82 -38.21 -22.19
C ASP A 475 9.00 -36.73 -22.59
N GLY A 476 9.74 -36.47 -23.67
CA GLY A 476 9.78 -35.14 -24.29
C GLY A 476 8.39 -34.70 -24.80
N GLN A 477 7.57 -35.63 -25.29
CA GLN A 477 6.17 -35.37 -25.64
C GLN A 477 5.29 -35.10 -24.41
N GLN A 478 5.58 -35.71 -23.25
CA GLN A 478 4.86 -35.40 -22.01
C GLN A 478 5.16 -33.98 -21.52
N VAL A 479 6.42 -33.54 -21.56
CA VAL A 479 6.79 -32.16 -21.23
C VAL A 479 6.12 -31.16 -22.17
N ALA A 480 6.11 -31.42 -23.49
CA ALA A 480 5.40 -30.55 -24.43
C ALA A 480 3.89 -30.56 -24.22
N THR A 481 3.29 -31.72 -23.88
CA THR A 481 1.87 -31.81 -23.59
C THR A 481 1.53 -31.07 -22.31
N LEU A 482 2.37 -31.15 -21.27
CA LEU A 482 2.22 -30.45 -19.99
C LEU A 482 2.38 -28.95 -20.14
N VAL A 483 3.45 -28.49 -20.80
CA VAL A 483 3.67 -27.07 -21.10
C VAL A 483 2.53 -26.54 -21.97
N ARG A 484 2.05 -27.32 -22.95
CA ARG A 484 0.91 -26.94 -23.78
C ARG A 484 -0.39 -26.89 -22.98
N THR A 485 -0.69 -27.88 -22.14
CA THR A 485 -1.86 -27.84 -21.26
C THR A 485 -1.78 -26.66 -20.29
N HIS A 486 -0.59 -26.32 -19.80
CA HIS A 486 -0.36 -25.18 -18.92
C HIS A 486 -0.52 -23.85 -19.65
N LEU A 487 0.07 -23.69 -20.85
CA LEU A 487 -0.08 -22.52 -21.72
C LEU A 487 -1.53 -22.37 -22.22
N ASP A 488 -2.21 -23.47 -22.55
CA ASP A 488 -3.61 -23.50 -22.99
C ASP A 488 -4.56 -23.19 -21.82
N SER A 489 -4.26 -23.66 -20.60
CA SER A 489 -4.99 -23.30 -19.36
C SER A 489 -4.78 -21.85 -18.90
N ASN A 490 -3.75 -21.19 -19.43
CA ASN A 490 -3.40 -19.80 -19.22
C ASN A 490 -3.60 -18.96 -20.51
N ALA A 491 -4.33 -19.49 -21.51
CA ALA A 491 -4.52 -18.85 -22.82
C ALA A 491 -5.48 -17.65 -22.82
N ALA A 492 -5.95 -17.20 -21.66
CA ALA A 492 -6.56 -15.88 -21.53
C ALA A 492 -5.54 -14.84 -22.01
N ALA A 493 -5.93 -13.96 -22.96
CA ALA A 493 -5.02 -12.94 -23.45
C ALA A 493 -4.48 -12.12 -22.27
N PRO A 494 -3.21 -11.67 -22.29
CA PRO A 494 -2.74 -10.74 -21.29
C PRO A 494 -3.56 -9.45 -21.47
N GLY A 495 -4.60 -9.30 -20.66
CA GLY A 495 -5.01 -7.97 -20.26
C GLY A 495 -3.81 -7.39 -19.52
N GLN A 496 -3.49 -6.12 -19.78
CA GLN A 496 -2.59 -5.37 -18.91
C GLN A 496 -3.17 -5.50 -17.50
N LEU A 497 -2.53 -6.29 -16.64
CA LEU A 497 -2.93 -6.33 -15.24
C LEU A 497 -2.50 -4.99 -14.68
N ASP A 498 -3.48 -4.14 -14.46
CA ASP A 498 -3.36 -2.88 -13.78
C ASP A 498 -4.30 -2.94 -12.58
N PHE A 499 -3.73 -3.32 -11.45
CA PHE A 499 -4.42 -3.46 -10.18
C PHE A 499 -3.61 -2.75 -9.09
N ARG A 500 -4.24 -1.89 -8.32
CA ARG A 500 -3.63 -1.25 -7.16
C ARG A 500 -4.57 -1.37 -5.97
N LEU A 501 -4.02 -1.70 -4.80
CA LEU A 501 -4.71 -1.71 -3.53
C LEU A 501 -3.92 -0.86 -2.54
N ASN A 502 -4.47 0.29 -2.15
CA ASN A 502 -3.83 1.20 -1.21
C ASN A 502 -4.76 1.47 -0.02
N LEU A 503 -4.37 1.02 1.18
CA LEU A 503 -5.19 1.17 2.40
C LEU A 503 -5.51 2.63 2.75
N ASN A 504 -4.64 3.57 2.39
CA ASN A 504 -4.85 4.98 2.69
C ASN A 504 -6.05 5.57 1.94
N GLU A 505 -6.44 4.99 0.79
CA GLU A 505 -7.62 5.41 0.03
C GLU A 505 -8.93 5.16 0.78
N PHE A 506 -8.91 4.26 1.77
CA PHE A 506 -10.08 3.83 2.55
C PHE A 506 -10.18 4.49 3.93
N LEU A 507 -9.24 5.36 4.32
CA LEU A 507 -9.31 6.12 5.58
C LEU A 507 -10.17 7.39 5.42
N PRO A 508 -10.71 8.03 6.47
CA PRO A 508 -11.30 9.37 6.32
C PRO A 508 -10.20 10.44 6.10
N PHE A 509 -10.53 11.54 5.42
CA PHE A 509 -9.57 12.61 5.08
C PHE A 509 -8.72 13.10 6.27
N SER A 510 -9.35 13.26 7.44
CA SER A 510 -8.70 13.71 8.67
C SER A 510 -7.60 12.78 9.18
N GLU A 511 -7.62 11.51 8.77
CA GLU A 511 -6.65 10.49 9.17
C GLU A 511 -5.60 10.23 8.07
N ARG A 512 -5.87 10.64 6.82
CA ARG A 512 -4.97 10.46 5.67
C ARG A 512 -3.85 11.49 5.59
N ALA A 513 -4.11 12.71 6.06
CA ALA A 513 -3.19 13.83 5.87
C ALA A 513 -2.85 14.48 7.21
N ARG A 514 -1.56 14.74 7.42
CA ARG A 514 -1.06 15.46 8.59
C ARG A 514 -0.42 16.77 8.14
N VAL A 515 -0.94 17.88 8.67
CA VAL A 515 -0.27 19.18 8.54
C VAL A 515 0.95 19.16 9.47
N LEU A 516 2.14 19.09 8.88
CA LEU A 516 3.42 19.10 9.58
C LEU A 516 3.88 20.51 9.89
N LEU A 517 3.52 21.46 9.03
CA LEU A 517 3.85 22.88 9.16
C LEU A 517 2.69 23.72 8.62
N TRP A 518 2.35 24.81 9.30
CA TRP A 518 1.44 25.84 8.81
C TRP A 518 1.85 27.19 9.37
N ARG A 519 2.36 28.10 8.52
CA ARG A 519 2.77 29.44 8.97
C ARG A 519 2.79 30.47 7.84
N GLU A 520 2.90 31.74 8.24
CA GLU A 520 3.15 32.85 7.34
C GLU A 520 4.66 32.93 7.03
N MET A 521 5.03 33.07 5.76
CA MET A 521 6.43 33.25 5.35
C MET A 521 6.84 34.71 5.60
N SER A 522 8.01 34.87 6.25
CA SER A 522 8.56 36.19 6.64
C SER A 522 9.28 36.91 5.52
#